data_AF-A0A2S0KPA2-F1
#
_entry.id   AF-A0A2S0KPA2-F1
#
_cell.length_a   1.000
_cell.length_b   1.000
_cell.length_c   1.000
_cell.angle_alpha   90.00
_cell.angle_beta   90.00
_cell.angle_gamma   90.00
#
_symmetry.space_group_name_H-M   'P 1'
#
loop_
_entity.id
_entity.type
_entity.pdbx_description
1 polymer ?
#
loop_
_entity_poly.entity_id
_entity_poly.type
_entity_poly.pdbx_seq_one_letter_code
_entity_poly.pdbx_strand_id
1 'polypeptide(L)'
;MADVQANANSEHEMNTAGEENTQNTVAENTQEELKLDFEKAGEIADKRSERATKSAITDYFKQQGLTPEQANQAFADFKAKQEAAKEQERSDLTALQNKVQQYEKAETEGLKVANRRLIRAYAMEEAHKLNFRPDRVEKVIKIADLSNVDVDAQGKVDVSALNTALQQVANDLPEWLNSSKQEESKGIRVGSPSNQKAVDLDNELSKIFGNKK
;
A
#
# COMPACT_ATOMS: atom_id res chain seq x y z
N MET A 1 -69.35 20.76 0.20
CA MET A 1 -68.53 19.87 1.05
C MET A 1 -68.39 20.56 2.40
N ALA A 2 -68.94 19.92 3.44
CA ALA A 2 -68.78 20.16 4.90
C ALA A 2 -69.07 21.60 5.41
N ASP A 3 -70.16 21.88 6.10
CA ASP A 3 -70.62 21.46 7.44
C ASP A 3 -69.79 21.96 8.64
N VAL A 4 -70.56 22.43 9.63
CA VAL A 4 -70.31 22.64 11.09
C VAL A 4 -69.80 24.02 11.52
N GLN A 5 -70.68 24.96 11.91
CA GLN A 5 -71.25 25.24 13.27
C GLN A 5 -70.20 25.70 14.31
N ALA A 6 -70.23 26.97 14.74
CA ALA A 6 -70.84 27.48 15.99
C ALA A 6 -70.07 27.05 17.26
N ASN A 7 -69.51 27.92 18.11
CA ASN A 7 -70.05 29.05 18.88
C ASN A 7 -69.79 28.73 20.37
N ALA A 8 -69.62 29.78 21.18
CA ALA A 8 -69.63 29.85 22.65
C ALA A 8 -68.28 29.72 23.39
N ASN A 9 -67.70 30.91 23.62
CA ASN A 9 -67.22 31.40 24.92
C ASN A 9 -67.70 30.61 26.15
N SER A 10 -66.80 30.44 27.12
CA SER A 10 -66.97 31.09 28.43
C SER A 10 -65.70 30.97 29.28
N GLU A 11 -65.33 32.13 29.83
CA GLU A 11 -64.21 32.44 30.68
C GLU A 11 -64.36 31.85 32.09
N HIS A 12 -63.25 31.63 32.81
CA HIS A 12 -63.16 32.17 34.16
C HIS A 12 -61.72 32.40 34.63
N GLU A 13 -61.55 33.56 35.25
CA GLU A 13 -60.34 34.23 35.69
C GLU A 13 -59.86 33.76 37.08
N MET A 14 -58.61 34.12 37.41
CA MET A 14 -58.11 34.71 38.66
C MET A 14 -56.67 34.19 38.94
N ASN A 15 -55.63 34.96 38.60
CA ASN A 15 -55.05 36.10 39.34
C ASN A 15 -54.26 35.65 40.59
N THR A 16 -52.94 35.87 40.59
CA THR A 16 -52.24 36.60 41.67
C THR A 16 -50.81 36.96 41.24
N ALA A 17 -50.55 38.26 41.32
CA ALA A 17 -49.27 38.92 41.09
C ALA A 17 -48.23 38.61 42.18
N GLY A 18 -46.97 38.67 41.78
CA GLY A 18 -45.78 38.71 42.65
C GLY A 18 -44.57 39.16 41.83
N GLU A 19 -44.16 40.39 42.06
CA GLU A 19 -43.21 41.22 41.32
C GLU A 19 -41.74 40.79 41.44
N GLU A 20 -40.97 41.15 40.39
CA GLU A 20 -39.60 41.69 40.39
C GLU A 20 -38.47 40.96 41.15
N ASN A 21 -37.43 40.54 40.43
CA ASN A 21 -36.24 41.41 40.24
C ASN A 21 -35.23 40.78 39.27
N THR A 22 -34.99 41.49 38.18
CA THR A 22 -33.84 41.37 37.30
C THR A 22 -32.55 41.64 38.05
N GLN A 23 -31.63 40.67 38.10
CA GLN A 23 -30.21 40.98 38.17
C GLN A 23 -29.41 40.06 37.25
N ASN A 24 -29.34 40.52 36.01
CA ASN A 24 -28.22 40.29 35.12
C ASN A 24 -26.91 40.60 35.89
N THR A 25 -26.13 39.58 36.18
CA THR A 25 -24.69 39.72 36.42
C THR A 25 -23.98 38.80 35.46
N VAL A 26 -23.52 39.40 34.36
CA VAL A 26 -22.48 38.86 33.50
C VAL A 26 -21.23 38.75 34.36
N ALA A 27 -20.91 37.53 34.77
CA ALA A 27 -19.58 37.16 35.23
C ALA A 27 -18.97 36.27 34.15
N GLU A 28 -18.14 36.91 33.33
CA GLU A 28 -17.16 36.28 32.46
C GLU A 28 -16.29 35.27 33.22
N ASN A 29 -15.69 34.38 32.43
CA ASN A 29 -14.75 33.33 32.81
C ASN A 29 -15.36 32.15 33.56
N THR A 30 -15.80 31.16 32.80
CA THR A 30 -15.05 29.90 32.66
C THR A 30 -15.55 29.19 31.39
N GLN A 31 -15.08 29.65 30.23
CA GLN A 31 -14.98 28.79 29.05
C GLN A 31 -13.78 27.85 29.30
N GLU A 32 -13.84 27.04 30.36
CA GLU A 32 -13.14 25.76 30.35
C GLU A 32 -13.88 24.96 29.31
N GLU A 33 -13.37 25.04 28.08
CA GLU A 33 -13.25 23.94 27.15
C GLU A 33 -14.05 22.74 27.66
N LEU A 34 -15.32 22.67 27.24
CA LEU A 34 -16.06 21.41 27.15
C LEU A 34 -15.26 20.53 26.19
N LYS A 35 -14.08 20.07 26.62
CA LYS A 35 -13.46 18.87 26.11
C LYS A 35 -14.52 17.85 26.39
N LEU A 36 -15.35 17.55 25.39
CA LEU A 36 -16.25 16.43 25.42
C LEU A 36 -15.37 15.28 25.86
N ASP A 37 -15.50 14.90 27.13
CA ASP A 37 -14.71 13.86 27.72
C ASP A 37 -15.35 12.57 27.20
N PHE A 38 -15.07 12.27 25.92
CA PHE A 38 -15.66 11.17 25.17
C PHE A 38 -15.40 9.85 25.90
N GLU A 39 -14.32 9.78 26.66
CA GLU A 39 -14.00 8.72 27.60
C GLU A 39 -15.08 8.59 28.70
N LYS A 40 -15.40 9.67 29.41
CA LYS A 40 -16.48 9.69 30.42
C LYS A 40 -17.86 9.47 29.81
N ALA A 41 -18.11 10.00 28.61
CA ALA A 41 -19.36 9.78 27.90
C ALA A 41 -19.54 8.30 27.52
N GLY A 42 -18.45 7.64 27.07
CA GLY A 42 -18.39 6.21 26.83
C GLY A 42 -18.64 5.40 28.10
N GLU A 43 -17.97 5.72 29.20
CA GLU A 43 -18.14 5.02 30.48
C GLU A 43 -19.58 5.13 31.01
N ILE A 44 -20.21 6.31 30.88
CA ILE A 44 -21.62 6.51 31.27
C ILE A 44 -22.57 5.70 30.38
N ALA A 45 -22.31 5.65 29.07
CA ALA A 45 -23.08 4.86 28.11
C ALA A 45 -22.98 3.36 28.42
N ASP A 46 -21.77 2.87 28.69
CA ASP A 46 -21.51 1.47 29.04
C ASP A 46 -22.23 1.08 30.33
N LYS A 47 -22.12 1.89 31.39
CA LYS A 47 -22.83 1.63 32.66
C LYS A 47 -24.35 1.63 32.49
N ARG A 48 -24.91 2.47 31.61
CA ARG A 48 -26.35 2.44 31.29
C ARG A 48 -26.74 1.18 30.53
N SER A 49 -25.93 0.80 29.53
CA SER A 49 -26.12 -0.42 28.74
C SER A 49 -26.06 -1.67 29.61
N GLU A 50 -25.10 -1.76 30.53
CA GLU A 50 -24.97 -2.88 31.48
C GLU A 50 -26.21 -3.02 32.37
N ARG A 51 -26.72 -1.91 32.92
CA ARG A 51 -27.95 -1.94 33.74
C ARG A 51 -29.17 -2.37 32.93
N ALA A 52 -29.31 -1.88 31.70
CA ALA A 52 -30.40 -2.27 30.82
C ALA A 52 -30.32 -3.75 30.44
N THR A 53 -29.12 -4.25 30.13
CA THR A 53 -28.88 -5.64 29.74
C THR A 53 -29.13 -6.56 30.94
N LYS A 54 -28.67 -6.20 32.13
CA LYS A 54 -28.95 -6.94 33.37
C LYS A 54 -30.45 -7.00 33.66
N SER A 55 -31.18 -5.90 33.52
CA SER A 55 -32.64 -5.89 33.70
C SER A 55 -33.32 -6.79 32.67
N ALA A 56 -33.01 -6.62 31.39
CA ALA A 56 -33.61 -7.41 30.31
C ALA A 56 -33.37 -8.92 30.48
N ILE A 57 -32.15 -9.32 30.84
CA ILE A 57 -31.80 -10.72 31.10
C ILE A 57 -32.55 -11.22 32.35
N THR A 58 -32.59 -10.43 33.42
CA THR A 58 -33.31 -10.80 34.65
C THR A 58 -34.81 -10.94 34.43
N ASP A 59 -35.42 -10.03 33.67
CA ASP A 59 -36.84 -10.05 33.37
C ASP A 59 -37.20 -11.22 32.44
N TYR A 60 -36.34 -11.52 31.46
CA TYR A 60 -36.46 -12.71 30.61
C TYR A 60 -36.42 -14.01 31.44
N PHE A 61 -35.49 -14.13 32.37
CA PHE A 61 -35.38 -15.32 33.22
C PHE A 61 -36.50 -15.44 34.26
N LYS A 62 -36.99 -14.32 34.81
CA LYS A 62 -38.18 -14.32 35.67
C LYS A 62 -39.44 -14.81 34.93
N GLN A 63 -39.61 -14.40 33.67
CA GLN A 63 -40.72 -14.87 32.83
C GLN A 63 -40.65 -16.37 32.54
N GLN A 64 -39.44 -16.95 32.52
CA GLN A 64 -39.20 -18.38 32.37
C GLN A 64 -39.34 -19.16 33.70
N GLY A 65 -39.68 -18.49 34.81
CA GLY A 65 -39.81 -19.11 36.13
C GLY A 65 -38.48 -19.44 36.83
N LEU A 66 -37.35 -18.93 36.34
CA LEU A 66 -36.03 -19.10 36.97
C LEU A 66 -35.82 -18.12 38.12
N THR A 67 -34.98 -18.52 39.09
CA THR A 67 -34.69 -17.69 40.26
C THR A 67 -33.76 -16.52 39.92
N PRO A 68 -33.82 -15.39 40.65
CA PRO A 68 -32.98 -14.21 40.40
C PRO A 68 -31.47 -14.50 40.52
N GLU A 69 -31.07 -15.52 41.28
CA GLU A 69 -29.68 -15.96 41.38
C GLU A 69 -29.19 -16.60 40.07
N GLN A 70 -30.02 -17.43 39.43
CA GLN A 70 -29.70 -18.04 38.13
C GLN A 70 -29.60 -16.99 37.02
N ALA A 71 -30.44 -15.95 37.09
CA ALA A 71 -30.37 -14.82 36.15
C ALA A 71 -29.08 -14.01 36.29
N ASN A 72 -28.59 -13.80 37.52
CA ASN A 72 -27.30 -13.14 37.75
C ASN A 72 -26.13 -13.98 37.23
N GLN A 73 -26.17 -15.30 37.41
CA GLN A 73 -25.17 -16.22 36.85
C GLN A 73 -25.13 -16.12 35.32
N ALA A 74 -26.31 -16.16 34.67
CA ALA A 74 -26.42 -16.07 33.22
C ALA A 74 -25.96 -14.71 32.66
N PHE A 75 -26.16 -13.61 33.41
CA PHE A 75 -25.62 -12.30 33.06
C PHE A 75 -24.08 -12.30 33.09
N ALA A 76 -23.47 -12.90 34.11
CA ALA A 76 -22.01 -13.03 34.19
C ALA A 76 -21.45 -13.86 33.02
N ASP A 77 -22.09 -14.98 32.69
CA ASP A 77 -21.71 -15.83 31.56
C ASP A 77 -21.87 -15.10 30.21
N PHE A 78 -22.93 -14.31 30.05
CA PHE A 78 -23.15 -13.50 28.84
C PHE A 78 -22.05 -12.44 28.68
N LYS A 79 -21.68 -11.75 29.77
CA LYS A 79 -20.59 -10.76 29.74
C LYS A 79 -19.25 -11.40 29.38
N ALA A 80 -18.93 -12.54 29.98
CA ALA A 80 -17.71 -13.30 29.67
C ALA A 80 -17.68 -13.74 28.19
N LYS A 81 -18.80 -14.21 27.63
CA LYS A 81 -18.91 -14.56 26.20
C LYS A 81 -18.76 -13.34 25.30
N GLN A 82 -19.32 -12.19 25.67
CA GLN A 82 -19.20 -10.96 24.89
C GLN A 82 -17.74 -10.45 24.88
N GLU A 83 -17.05 -10.49 26.02
CA GLU A 83 -15.64 -10.13 26.12
C GLU A 83 -14.76 -11.09 25.30
N ALA A 84 -15.03 -12.40 25.37
CA ALA A 84 -14.34 -13.39 24.53
C ALA A 84 -14.57 -13.15 23.03
N ALA A 85 -15.80 -12.80 22.62
CA ALA A 85 -16.12 -12.47 21.23
C ALA A 85 -15.39 -11.20 20.77
N LYS A 86 -15.34 -10.15 21.60
CA LYS A 86 -14.59 -8.91 21.32
C LYS A 86 -13.08 -9.16 21.19
N GLU A 87 -12.53 -10.02 22.04
CA GLU A 87 -11.11 -10.39 21.98
C GLU A 87 -10.80 -11.20 20.71
N GLN A 88 -11.70 -12.11 20.33
CA GLN A 88 -11.59 -12.86 19.09
C GLN A 88 -11.67 -11.94 17.86
N GLU A 89 -12.62 -11.00 17.82
CA GLU A 89 -12.71 -10.00 16.75
C GLU A 89 -11.44 -9.14 16.65
N ARG A 90 -10.86 -8.72 17.79
CA ARG A 90 -9.58 -7.99 17.81
C ARG A 90 -8.43 -8.82 17.27
N SER A 91 -8.35 -10.09 17.65
CA SER A 91 -7.36 -11.04 17.14
C SER A 91 -7.52 -11.24 15.63
N ASP A 92 -8.75 -11.42 15.14
CA ASP A 92 -9.05 -11.62 13.73
C ASP A 92 -8.71 -10.38 12.88
N LEU A 93 -9.02 -9.17 13.39
CA LEU A 93 -8.62 -7.91 12.76
C LEU A 93 -7.09 -7.77 12.67
N THR A 94 -6.38 -8.16 13.73
CA THR A 94 -4.90 -8.16 13.76
C THR A 94 -4.34 -9.16 12.75
N ALA A 95 -4.92 -10.35 12.66
CA ALA A 95 -4.53 -11.37 11.68
C ALA A 95 -4.78 -10.89 10.23
N LEU A 96 -5.91 -10.24 9.97
CA LEU A 96 -6.22 -9.66 8.67
C LEU A 96 -5.24 -8.53 8.30
N GLN A 97 -4.93 -7.63 9.25
CA GLN A 97 -3.96 -6.55 9.05
C GLN A 97 -2.57 -7.12 8.70
N ASN A 98 -2.12 -8.14 9.44
CA ASN A 98 -0.87 -8.84 9.15
C ASN A 98 -0.88 -9.46 7.75
N LYS A 99 -2.01 -10.04 7.34
CA LYS A 99 -2.17 -10.64 6.00
C LYS A 99 -2.10 -9.59 4.90
N VAL A 100 -2.76 -8.45 5.06
CA VAL A 100 -2.69 -7.32 4.11
C VAL A 100 -1.25 -6.82 3.99
N GLN A 101 -0.56 -6.58 5.11
CA GLN A 101 0.84 -6.16 5.09
C GLN A 101 1.76 -7.18 4.42
N GLN A 102 1.51 -8.48 4.59
CA GLN A 102 2.27 -9.51 3.90
C GLN A 102 2.04 -9.48 2.39
N TYR A 103 0.80 -9.30 1.92
CA TYR A 103 0.52 -9.18 0.50
C TYR A 103 1.13 -7.92 -0.12
N GLU A 104 1.02 -6.76 0.54
CA GLU A 104 1.64 -5.52 0.07
C GLU A 104 3.17 -5.65 -0.04
N LYS A 105 3.80 -6.30 0.95
CA LYS A 105 5.24 -6.62 0.89
C LYS A 105 5.55 -7.56 -0.27
N ALA A 106 4.77 -8.61 -0.47
CA ALA A 106 4.99 -9.56 -1.57
C ALA A 106 4.81 -8.89 -2.95
N GLU A 107 3.80 -8.04 -3.10
CA GLU A 107 3.52 -7.30 -4.33
C GLU A 107 4.65 -6.29 -4.62
N THR A 108 5.04 -5.50 -3.63
CA THR A 108 6.15 -4.53 -3.77
C THR A 108 7.47 -5.24 -4.08
N GLU A 109 7.77 -6.37 -3.45
CA GLU A 109 8.97 -7.15 -3.80
C GLU A 109 8.89 -7.73 -5.23
N GLY A 110 7.72 -8.22 -5.65
CA GLY A 110 7.49 -8.68 -7.02
C GLY A 110 7.72 -7.57 -8.05
N LEU A 111 7.15 -6.39 -7.81
CA LEU A 111 7.35 -5.19 -8.62
C LEU A 111 8.82 -4.75 -8.65
N LYS A 112 9.50 -4.71 -7.49
CA LYS A 112 10.94 -4.39 -7.43
C LYS A 112 11.78 -5.38 -8.23
N VAL A 113 11.50 -6.68 -8.15
CA VAL A 113 12.21 -7.70 -8.94
C VAL A 113 11.98 -7.48 -10.43
N ALA A 114 10.75 -7.21 -10.85
CA ALA A 114 10.41 -6.91 -12.24
C ALA A 114 11.11 -5.63 -12.73
N ASN A 115 11.02 -4.54 -11.97
CA ASN A 115 11.66 -3.26 -12.27
C ASN A 115 13.17 -3.41 -12.39
N ARG A 116 13.83 -4.13 -11.47
CA ARG A 116 15.27 -4.41 -11.58
C ARG A 116 15.63 -5.18 -12.85
N ARG A 117 14.79 -6.11 -13.30
CA ARG A 117 15.00 -6.84 -14.56
C ARG A 117 14.86 -5.92 -15.77
N LEU A 118 13.86 -5.04 -15.77
CA LEU A 118 13.66 -4.04 -16.82
C LEU A 118 14.84 -3.07 -16.87
N ILE A 119 15.19 -2.45 -15.74
CA ILE A 119 16.35 -1.55 -15.62
C ILE A 119 17.61 -2.24 -16.14
N ARG A 120 17.86 -3.49 -15.74
CA ARG A 120 19.01 -4.26 -16.21
C ARG A 120 19.02 -4.49 -17.72
N ALA A 121 17.87 -4.79 -18.33
CA ALA A 121 17.77 -5.00 -19.77
C ALA A 121 18.10 -3.70 -20.54
N TYR A 122 17.50 -2.58 -20.11
CA TYR A 122 17.80 -1.25 -20.68
C TYR A 122 19.25 -0.83 -20.43
N ALA A 123 19.80 -1.12 -19.25
CA ALA A 123 21.19 -0.82 -18.91
C ALA A 123 22.18 -1.57 -19.80
N MET A 124 21.86 -2.81 -20.16
CA MET A 124 22.68 -3.60 -21.07
C MET A 124 22.67 -3.01 -22.47
N GLU A 125 21.51 -2.62 -23.00
CA GLU A 125 21.39 -1.95 -24.29
C GLU A 125 22.23 -0.66 -24.32
N GLU A 126 22.12 0.16 -23.28
CA GLU A 126 22.82 1.44 -23.23
C GLU A 126 24.33 1.27 -23.00
N ALA A 127 24.74 0.29 -22.20
CA ALA A 127 26.15 -0.06 -22.03
C ALA A 127 26.78 -0.52 -23.36
N HIS A 128 26.03 -1.22 -24.21
CA HIS A 128 26.50 -1.56 -25.55
C HIS A 128 26.67 -0.32 -26.43
N LYS A 129 25.75 0.66 -26.36
CA LYS A 129 25.89 1.93 -27.10
C LYS A 129 27.11 2.75 -26.62
N LEU A 130 27.41 2.70 -25.33
CA LEU A 130 28.58 3.34 -24.73
C LEU A 130 29.89 2.54 -24.95
N ASN A 131 29.88 1.50 -25.78
CA ASN A 131 31.04 0.66 -26.11
C ASN A 131 31.70 -0.01 -24.90
N PHE A 132 30.96 -0.36 -23.85
CA PHE A 132 31.50 -1.20 -22.78
C PHE A 132 31.84 -2.61 -23.30
N ARG A 133 32.88 -3.20 -22.71
CA ARG A 133 33.29 -4.57 -23.03
C ARG A 133 32.20 -5.57 -22.66
N PRO A 134 31.82 -6.51 -23.55
CA PRO A 134 30.73 -7.46 -23.29
C PRO A 134 30.99 -8.36 -22.08
N ASP A 135 32.26 -8.69 -21.78
CA ASP A 135 32.65 -9.47 -20.60
C ASP A 135 32.60 -8.67 -19.28
N ARG A 136 32.36 -7.36 -19.36
CA ARG A 136 32.30 -6.41 -18.23
C ARG A 136 30.94 -5.74 -18.05
N VAL A 137 30.06 -5.74 -19.05
CA VAL A 137 28.72 -5.12 -18.97
C VAL A 137 27.94 -5.55 -17.72
N GLU A 138 27.92 -6.84 -17.39
CA GLU A 138 27.22 -7.29 -16.18
C GLU A 138 27.83 -6.73 -14.89
N LYS A 139 29.16 -6.57 -14.83
CA LYS A 139 29.84 -5.98 -13.68
C LYS A 139 29.58 -4.48 -13.61
N VAL A 140 29.58 -3.77 -14.74
CA VAL A 140 29.19 -2.36 -14.87
C VAL A 140 27.80 -2.15 -14.27
N ILE A 141 26.80 -2.94 -14.69
CA ILE A 141 25.43 -2.81 -14.21
C ILE A 141 25.30 -3.08 -12.70
N LYS A 142 26.16 -3.95 -12.13
CA LYS A 142 26.17 -4.22 -10.68
C LYS A 142 26.78 -3.10 -9.84
N ILE A 143 27.70 -2.31 -10.41
CA ILE A 143 28.36 -1.21 -9.71
C ILE A 143 27.75 0.15 -10.02
N ALA A 144 27.02 0.27 -11.14
CA ALA A 144 26.35 1.50 -11.51
C ALA A 144 25.32 1.88 -10.43
N ASP A 145 25.28 3.16 -10.06
CA ASP A 145 24.27 3.67 -9.14
C ASP A 145 22.91 3.75 -9.86
N LEU A 146 22.19 2.63 -9.83
CA LEU A 146 20.84 2.50 -10.40
C LEU A 146 19.76 2.89 -9.40
N SER A 147 20.13 3.41 -8.22
CA SER A 147 19.18 3.76 -7.15
C SER A 147 18.26 4.91 -7.54
N ASN A 148 18.73 5.78 -8.45
CA ASN A 148 17.97 6.92 -8.99
C ASN A 148 17.24 6.59 -10.29
N VAL A 149 17.26 5.32 -10.74
CA VAL A 149 16.60 4.90 -11.97
C VAL A 149 15.23 4.33 -11.64
N ASP A 150 14.21 5.14 -11.86
CA ASP A 150 12.82 4.72 -11.67
C ASP A 150 12.23 4.06 -12.94
N VAL A 151 11.20 3.25 -12.71
CA VAL A 151 10.34 2.68 -13.75
C VAL A 151 8.96 3.28 -13.57
N ASP A 152 8.43 3.90 -14.62
CA ASP A 152 7.10 4.48 -14.58
C ASP A 152 6.00 3.43 -14.55
N ALA A 153 4.75 3.87 -14.35
CA ALA A 153 3.58 3.00 -14.34
C ALA A 153 3.31 2.29 -15.70
N GLN A 154 4.05 2.63 -16.75
CA GLN A 154 3.97 2.01 -18.08
C GLN A 154 5.14 1.04 -18.34
N GLY A 155 6.04 0.84 -17.37
CA GLY A 155 7.20 -0.03 -17.52
C GLY A 155 8.38 0.60 -18.26
N LYS A 156 8.36 1.92 -18.49
CA LYS A 156 9.44 2.67 -19.14
C LYS A 156 10.47 3.10 -18.10
N VAL A 157 11.72 2.77 -18.37
CA VAL A 157 12.87 3.13 -17.53
C VAL A 157 13.33 4.55 -17.85
N ASP A 158 13.77 5.30 -16.84
CA ASP A 158 14.44 6.58 -17.06
C ASP A 158 15.83 6.37 -17.71
N VAL A 159 15.86 6.51 -19.03
CA VAL A 159 17.06 6.38 -19.86
C VAL A 159 18.07 7.50 -19.59
N SER A 160 17.64 8.66 -19.11
CA SER A 160 18.52 9.80 -18.83
C SER A 160 19.33 9.58 -17.55
N ALA A 161 18.65 9.19 -16.46
CA ALA A 161 19.29 8.82 -15.20
C ALA A 161 20.22 7.62 -15.39
N LEU A 162 19.78 6.63 -16.17
CA LEU A 162 20.57 5.44 -16.49
C LEU A 162 21.84 5.76 -17.27
N ASN A 163 21.76 6.64 -18.29
CA ASN A 163 22.93 7.10 -19.03
C ASN A 163 23.92 7.83 -18.15
N THR A 164 23.43 8.69 -17.25
CA THR A 164 24.27 9.44 -16.31
C THR A 164 25.06 8.49 -15.40
N ALA A 165 24.38 7.47 -14.84
CA ALA A 165 25.03 6.46 -14.01
C ALA A 165 26.07 5.63 -14.78
N LEU A 166 25.77 5.23 -16.02
CA LEU A 166 26.70 4.48 -16.85
C LEU A 166 27.92 5.32 -17.29
N GLN A 167 27.73 6.62 -17.57
CA GLN A 167 28.81 7.54 -17.88
C GLN A 167 29.75 7.77 -16.69
N GLN A 168 29.23 7.84 -15.46
CA GLN A 168 30.07 7.91 -14.27
C GLN A 168 30.96 6.67 -14.15
N VAL A 169 30.40 5.47 -14.34
CA VAL A 169 31.19 4.23 -14.36
C VAL A 169 32.22 4.21 -15.49
N ALA A 170 31.88 4.76 -16.66
CA ALA A 170 32.83 4.90 -17.77
C ALA A 170 34.02 5.81 -17.41
N ASN A 171 33.76 6.90 -16.66
CA ASN A 171 34.77 7.85 -16.23
C ASN A 171 35.67 7.28 -15.13
N ASP A 172 35.10 6.56 -14.17
CA ASP A 172 35.84 5.95 -13.07
C ASP A 172 36.68 4.76 -13.53
N LEU A 173 36.18 4.01 -14.53
CA LEU A 173 36.78 2.76 -15.01
C LEU A 173 36.87 2.75 -16.55
N PRO A 174 37.74 3.59 -17.14
CA PRO A 174 37.88 3.68 -18.60
C PRO A 174 38.41 2.38 -19.23
N GLU A 175 39.13 1.55 -18.48
CA GLU A 175 39.63 0.22 -18.88
C GLU A 175 38.52 -0.78 -19.24
N TRP A 176 37.28 -0.48 -18.85
CA TRP A 176 36.12 -1.33 -19.10
C TRP A 176 35.42 -1.00 -20.42
N LEU A 177 35.81 0.10 -21.06
CA LEU A 177 35.44 0.42 -22.42
C LEU A 177 36.24 -0.46 -23.39
N ASN A 178 35.63 -0.77 -24.52
CA ASN A 178 36.32 -1.41 -25.63
C ASN A 178 37.37 -0.43 -26.15
N SER A 179 38.63 -0.61 -25.75
CA SER A 179 39.74 -0.03 -26.49
C SER A 179 39.65 -0.63 -27.88
N SER A 180 39.47 0.18 -28.92
CA SER A 180 39.39 -0.22 -30.33
C SER A 180 40.72 -0.76 -30.90
N LYS A 181 41.48 -1.46 -30.06
CA LYS A 181 42.68 -2.22 -30.39
C LYS A 181 42.56 -3.65 -29.87
N GLN A 182 41.55 -4.37 -30.36
CA GLN A 182 41.75 -5.78 -30.69
C GLN A 182 42.02 -5.78 -32.19
N GLU A 183 43.28 -5.70 -32.60
CA GLU A 183 44.09 -6.90 -32.85
C GLU A 183 43.26 -7.98 -33.56
N GLU A 184 43.40 -7.92 -34.87
CA GLU A 184 43.39 -9.05 -35.80
C GLU A 184 42.32 -10.11 -35.53
N SER A 185 41.41 -10.20 -36.49
CA SER A 185 40.85 -11.45 -36.94
C SER A 185 41.93 -12.54 -37.07
N LYS A 186 42.28 -13.19 -35.95
CA LYS A 186 42.82 -14.54 -35.91
C LYS A 186 41.69 -15.51 -36.28
N GLY A 187 41.18 -15.34 -37.49
CA GLY A 187 40.57 -16.42 -38.24
C GLY A 187 41.63 -17.49 -38.42
N ILE A 188 41.23 -18.76 -38.33
CA ILE A 188 42.13 -19.89 -38.48
C ILE A 188 42.74 -19.83 -39.89
N ARG A 189 44.01 -19.43 -40.01
CA ARG A 189 44.81 -19.68 -41.21
C ARG A 189 45.32 -21.11 -41.12
N VAL A 190 44.52 -22.06 -41.62
CA VAL A 190 44.99 -23.43 -41.86
C VAL A 190 45.82 -23.41 -43.14
N GLY A 191 47.03 -23.96 -43.07
CA GLY A 191 48.16 -23.59 -43.91
C GLY A 191 48.22 -24.14 -45.33
N SER A 192 48.86 -23.35 -46.21
CA SER A 192 50.08 -23.73 -46.96
C SER A 192 50.73 -22.43 -47.47
N PRO A 193 52.06 -22.24 -47.37
CA PRO A 193 52.70 -21.03 -47.86
C PRO A 193 53.02 -21.21 -49.36
N SER A 194 52.07 -20.90 -50.23
CA SER A 194 52.39 -20.74 -51.64
C SER A 194 51.44 -19.76 -52.32
N ASN A 195 51.99 -18.57 -52.57
CA ASN A 195 51.61 -17.61 -53.60
C ASN A 195 50.23 -16.94 -53.50
N GLN A 196 50.28 -15.61 -53.42
CA GLN A 196 49.14 -14.72 -53.45
C GLN A 196 48.37 -14.85 -54.78
N LYS A 197 47.20 -15.46 -54.75
CA LYS A 197 46.05 -15.09 -55.58
C LYS A 197 44.82 -15.13 -54.69
N ALA A 198 44.08 -14.04 -54.69
CA ALA A 198 42.78 -13.95 -54.03
C ALA A 198 41.91 -15.10 -54.55
N VAL A 199 41.68 -16.10 -53.70
CA VAL A 199 40.72 -17.16 -53.99
C VAL A 199 39.36 -16.53 -53.79
N ASP A 200 38.64 -16.35 -54.89
CA ASP A 200 37.27 -15.85 -54.89
C ASP A 200 36.37 -16.91 -54.25
N LEU A 201 36.20 -16.79 -52.91
CA LEU A 201 35.48 -17.75 -52.07
C LEU A 201 34.07 -18.00 -52.62
N ASP A 202 33.44 -17.00 -53.21
CA ASP A 202 32.09 -17.11 -53.78
C ASP A 202 32.03 -18.10 -54.95
N ASN A 203 33.07 -18.19 -55.76
CA ASN A 203 33.14 -19.13 -56.89
C ASN A 203 33.36 -20.56 -56.38
N GLU A 204 34.17 -20.74 -55.33
CA GLU A 204 34.43 -22.04 -54.73
C GLU A 204 33.21 -22.56 -53.97
N LEU A 205 32.51 -21.69 -53.22
CA LEU A 205 31.24 -21.99 -52.59
C LEU A 205 30.16 -22.31 -53.62
N SER A 206 30.07 -21.55 -54.71
CA SER A 206 29.10 -21.81 -55.79
C SER A 206 29.33 -23.17 -56.48
N LYS A 207 30.58 -23.64 -56.54
CA LYS A 207 30.91 -24.99 -57.04
C LYS A 207 30.55 -26.10 -56.06
N ILE A 208 30.76 -25.90 -54.77
CA ILE A 208 30.42 -26.89 -53.72
C ILE A 208 28.89 -27.01 -53.57
N PHE A 209 28.18 -25.88 -53.62
CA PHE A 209 26.73 -25.81 -53.39
C PHE A 209 25.90 -25.84 -54.69
N GLY A 210 26.53 -25.91 -55.86
CA GLY A 210 25.85 -26.05 -57.15
C GLY A 210 25.01 -24.85 -57.59
N ASN A 211 25.08 -23.72 -56.86
CA ASN A 211 24.39 -22.49 -57.21
C ASN A 211 25.20 -21.73 -58.26
N LYS A 212 24.95 -22.02 -59.54
CA LYS A 212 25.40 -21.15 -60.63
C LYS A 212 24.41 -20.00 -60.76
N LYS A 213 24.87 -18.75 -60.60
CA LYS A 213 24.21 -17.60 -61.22
C LYS A 213 24.64 -17.49 -62.67
#